data_AF-A0A2R6AGV1-F1
#
_entry.id   AF-A0A2R6AGV1-F1
#
_cell.length_a   1.000
_cell.length_b   1.000
_cell.length_c   1.000
_cell.angle_alpha   90.00
_cell.angle_beta   90.00
_cell.angle_gamma   90.00
#
_symmetry.space_group_name_H-M   'P 1'
#
loop_
_entity.id
_entity.type
_entity.pdbx_description
1 polymer ?
#
loop_
_entity_poly.entity_id
_entity_poly.type
_entity_poly.pdbx_seq_one_letter_code
_entity_poly.pdbx_strand_id
1 'polypeptide(L)'
;TELEGIKKLKELGCSVYLYNNRKEFHPKVYLFESESQKFAIVGSSNLSEGALTGKNVEFNLMISEKNLVDYVDSFINSLISESMLVDDNILSVLESGGYNSIKRESYDNTAWDILPKINENYYCEKFEELCKTIQESKKRSELKKQKFNIHKMALYKLICDLSSYGLNVNLNEDKTRGNAHAIIKAGNEVKVIVQGMVLDNQSAILRELDGFDYFVILRITNCETSEYYILNKNEMDKLIRENKITYNENFKYMISPKIYEKYESALDEFVRIIFESQ
;
A
#
# COMPACT_ATOMS: atom_id res chain seq x y z
N THR A 1 -29.53 14.05 2.77
CA THR A 1 -28.85 13.08 1.87
C THR A 1 -27.56 13.73 1.38
N GLU A 2 -26.65 12.99 0.73
CA GLU A 2 -25.39 13.54 0.19
C GLU A 2 -25.66 14.71 -0.78
N LEU A 3 -26.67 14.58 -1.65
CA LEU A 3 -27.11 15.62 -2.57
C LEU A 3 -27.56 16.90 -1.86
N GLU A 4 -28.36 16.78 -0.80
CA GLU A 4 -28.78 17.95 0.00
C GLU A 4 -27.58 18.61 0.69
N GLY A 5 -26.57 17.83 1.10
CA GLY A 5 -25.31 18.37 1.62
C GLY A 5 -24.55 19.20 0.58
N ILE A 6 -24.42 18.69 -0.64
CA ILE A 6 -23.77 19.39 -1.76
C ILE A 6 -24.51 20.70 -2.08
N LYS A 7 -25.85 20.65 -2.19
CA LYS A 7 -26.68 21.84 -2.41
C LYS A 7 -26.44 22.89 -1.33
N LYS A 8 -26.43 22.47 -0.07
CA LYS A 8 -26.23 23.39 1.04
C LYS A 8 -24.85 24.03 1.03
N LEU A 9 -23.80 23.27 0.69
CA LEU A 9 -22.46 23.83 0.54
C LEU A 9 -22.40 24.87 -0.59
N LYS A 10 -23.04 24.60 -1.74
CA LYS A 10 -23.12 25.59 -2.83
C LYS A 10 -23.91 26.85 -2.42
N GLU A 11 -25.01 26.70 -1.69
CA GLU A 11 -25.77 27.85 -1.15
C GLU A 11 -24.92 28.71 -0.20
N LEU A 12 -24.00 28.10 0.53
CA LEU A 12 -23.06 28.80 1.42
C LEU A 12 -21.87 29.44 0.66
N GLY A 13 -21.84 29.34 -0.67
CA GLY A 13 -20.76 29.89 -1.50
C GLY A 13 -19.51 29.01 -1.57
N CYS A 14 -19.57 27.76 -1.13
CA CYS A 14 -18.44 26.85 -1.22
C CYS A 14 -18.25 26.35 -2.66
N SER A 15 -16.99 26.28 -3.11
CA SER A 15 -16.64 25.52 -4.30
C SER A 15 -16.61 24.03 -3.94
N VAL A 16 -17.48 23.25 -4.59
CA VAL A 16 -17.60 21.81 -4.33
C VAL A 16 -17.03 21.04 -5.52
N TYR A 17 -16.18 20.07 -5.24
CA TYR A 17 -15.56 19.21 -6.24
C TYR A 17 -15.96 17.76 -6.00
N LEU A 18 -16.24 17.02 -7.07
CA LEU A 18 -16.57 15.61 -7.03
C LEU A 18 -15.40 14.82 -7.60
N TYR A 19 -14.72 14.10 -6.71
CA TYR A 19 -13.67 13.15 -7.08
C TYR A 19 -14.31 11.85 -7.58
N ASN A 20 -14.04 11.49 -8.84
CA ASN A 20 -14.60 10.29 -9.47
C ASN A 20 -13.50 9.44 -10.10
N ASN A 21 -12.66 8.88 -9.24
CA ASN A 21 -11.68 7.87 -9.64
C ASN A 21 -12.14 6.47 -9.19
N ARG A 22 -11.61 5.40 -9.80
CA ARG A 22 -12.03 4.01 -9.52
C ARG A 22 -11.61 3.46 -8.14
N LYS A 23 -11.07 4.31 -7.26
CA LYS A 23 -10.62 3.97 -5.90
C LYS A 23 -11.43 4.77 -4.88
N GLU A 24 -11.72 4.14 -3.75
CA GLU A 24 -12.47 4.73 -2.63
C GLU A 24 -11.85 6.06 -2.17
N PHE A 25 -12.69 7.08 -1.99
CA PHE A 25 -12.31 8.37 -1.39
C PHE A 25 -12.74 8.40 0.08
N HIS A 26 -11.87 7.88 0.94
CA HIS A 26 -12.04 7.89 2.38
C HIS A 26 -11.18 8.90 3.20
N PRO A 27 -10.25 9.71 2.63
CA PRO A 27 -9.55 10.74 3.40
C PRO A 27 -10.50 11.75 4.05
N LYS A 28 -10.20 12.12 5.30
CA LYS A 28 -10.89 13.18 6.06
C LYS A 28 -9.86 14.16 6.55
N VAL A 29 -9.71 15.23 5.79
CA VAL A 29 -8.65 16.21 5.94
C VAL A 29 -9.27 17.59 5.85
N TYR A 30 -8.94 18.44 6.81
CA TYR A 30 -9.40 19.83 6.89
C TYR A 30 -8.19 20.73 6.98
N LEU A 31 -8.00 21.61 6.00
CA LEU A 31 -6.94 22.61 5.99
C LEU A 31 -7.56 23.97 6.29
N PHE A 32 -6.98 24.66 7.27
CA PHE A 32 -7.38 26.01 7.66
C PHE A 32 -6.21 26.96 7.44
N GLU A 33 -6.48 28.08 6.79
CA GLU A 33 -5.50 29.12 6.51
C GLU A 33 -6.09 30.47 6.87
N SER A 34 -5.33 31.24 7.65
CA SER A 34 -5.55 32.64 7.96
C SER A 34 -4.28 33.42 7.68
N GLU A 35 -4.34 34.75 7.72
CA GLU A 35 -3.16 35.61 7.48
C GLU A 35 -2.00 35.30 8.43
N SER A 36 -2.27 34.80 9.63
CA SER A 36 -1.27 34.54 10.67
C SER A 36 -0.97 33.06 10.91
N GLN A 37 -1.79 32.14 10.42
CA GLN A 37 -1.68 30.74 10.78
C GLN A 37 -2.22 29.81 9.69
N LYS A 38 -1.50 28.72 9.45
CA LYS A 38 -1.96 27.60 8.63
C LYS A 38 -1.83 26.31 9.42
N PHE A 39 -2.89 25.52 9.49
CA PHE A 39 -2.92 24.25 10.21
C PHE A 39 -3.87 23.27 9.54
N ALA A 40 -3.65 21.99 9.77
CA ALA A 40 -4.49 20.92 9.25
C ALA A 40 -5.04 20.04 10.38
N ILE A 41 -6.21 19.44 10.13
CA ILE A 41 -6.78 18.38 10.95
C ILE A 41 -6.93 17.15 10.06
N VAL A 42 -6.32 16.04 10.47
CA VAL A 42 -6.36 14.75 9.75
C VAL A 42 -6.85 13.68 10.71
N GLY A 43 -7.82 12.87 10.32
CA GLY A 43 -8.32 11.84 11.24
C GLY A 43 -9.50 11.02 10.73
N SER A 44 -10.31 10.53 11.68
CA SER A 44 -11.49 9.70 11.42
C SER A 44 -12.79 10.51 11.31
N SER A 45 -12.82 11.77 11.75
CA SER A 45 -14.04 12.57 11.79
C SER A 45 -14.52 12.98 10.40
N ASN A 46 -15.71 12.48 10.03
CA ASN A 46 -16.48 13.00 8.90
C ASN A 46 -17.04 14.39 9.21
N LEU A 47 -17.46 15.13 8.17
CA LEU A 47 -18.27 16.33 8.31
C LEU A 47 -19.73 15.95 8.65
N SER A 48 -19.93 15.38 9.83
CA SER A 48 -21.22 14.93 10.33
C SER A 48 -21.44 15.39 11.77
N GLU A 49 -22.71 15.54 12.16
CA GLU A 49 -23.06 15.92 13.52
C GLU A 49 -22.45 14.96 14.55
N GLY A 50 -22.52 13.65 14.29
CA GLY A 50 -22.04 12.64 15.25
C GLY A 50 -20.54 12.74 15.52
N ALA A 51 -19.75 12.94 14.46
CA ALA A 51 -18.30 13.07 14.55
C ALA A 51 -17.86 14.41 15.19
N LEU A 52 -18.60 15.50 14.98
CA LEU A 52 -18.24 16.82 15.47
C LEU A 52 -18.77 17.16 16.87
N THR A 53 -19.86 16.51 17.30
CA THR A 53 -20.48 16.76 18.62
C THR A 53 -20.03 15.77 19.70
N GLY A 54 -19.14 14.84 19.37
CA GLY A 54 -18.64 13.83 20.31
C GLY A 54 -19.63 12.71 20.61
N LYS A 55 -20.68 12.55 19.79
CA LYS A 55 -21.58 11.38 19.86
C LYS A 55 -20.87 10.10 19.40
N ASN A 56 -19.90 10.24 18.49
CA ASN A 56 -19.04 9.16 18.03
C ASN A 56 -17.67 9.22 18.71
N VAL A 57 -17.03 8.06 18.84
CA VAL A 57 -15.61 7.97 19.20
C VAL A 57 -14.80 8.22 17.94
N GLU A 58 -14.04 9.32 17.92
CA GLU A 58 -13.24 9.75 16.78
C GLU A 58 -11.80 10.02 17.22
N PHE A 59 -10.85 9.86 16.30
CA PHE A 59 -9.44 10.18 16.51
C PHE A 59 -8.97 11.15 15.43
N ASN A 60 -8.50 12.32 15.85
CA ASN A 60 -7.99 13.35 14.95
C ASN A 60 -6.66 13.89 15.45
N LEU A 61 -5.77 14.19 14.50
CA LEU A 61 -4.50 14.86 14.72
C LEU A 61 -4.59 16.29 14.18
N MET A 62 -4.28 17.26 15.02
CA MET A 62 -4.08 18.66 14.61
C MET A 62 -2.60 18.90 14.35
N ILE A 63 -2.28 19.46 13.19
CA ILE A 63 -0.94 19.63 12.66
C ILE A 63 -0.71 21.12 12.40
N SER A 64 0.36 21.68 12.94
CA SER A 64 0.76 23.08 12.67
C SER A 64 2.21 23.19 12.18
N GLU A 65 2.92 22.06 12.09
CA GLU A 65 4.26 21.96 11.57
C GLU A 65 4.26 22.24 10.06
N LYS A 66 4.96 23.30 9.66
CA LYS A 66 4.96 23.82 8.28
C LYS A 66 5.12 22.73 7.22
N ASN A 67 6.13 21.86 7.34
CA ASN A 67 6.38 20.83 6.33
C ASN A 67 5.23 19.84 6.17
N LEU A 68 4.53 19.49 7.26
CA LEU A 68 3.39 18.58 7.21
C LEU A 68 2.14 19.29 6.67
N VAL A 69 1.96 20.56 7.02
CA VAL A 69 0.89 21.40 6.48
C VAL A 69 1.06 21.60 4.96
N ASP A 70 2.29 21.88 4.49
CA ASP A 70 2.62 22.03 3.07
C ASP A 70 2.36 20.72 2.28
N TYR A 71 2.61 19.57 2.91
CA TYR A 71 2.27 18.27 2.34
C TYR A 71 0.75 18.08 2.20
N VAL A 72 -0.01 18.39 3.26
CA VAL A 72 -1.48 18.30 3.25
C VAL A 72 -2.07 19.22 2.17
N ASP A 73 -1.55 20.43 2.05
CA ASP A 73 -1.96 21.38 1.02
C ASP A 73 -1.70 20.82 -0.39
N SER A 74 -0.50 20.30 -0.65
CA SER A 74 -0.16 19.66 -1.91
C SER A 74 -1.08 18.47 -2.24
N PHE A 75 -1.42 17.66 -1.24
CA PHE A 75 -2.36 16.55 -1.38
C PHE A 75 -3.77 17.03 -1.77
N ILE A 76 -4.30 18.05 -1.10
CA ILE A 76 -5.62 18.64 -1.41
C ILE A 76 -5.62 19.21 -2.84
N ASN A 77 -4.56 19.92 -3.23
CA ASN A 77 -4.46 20.49 -4.57
C ASN A 77 -4.41 19.42 -5.66
N SER A 78 -3.72 18.30 -5.42
CA SER A 78 -3.74 17.13 -6.32
C SER A 78 -5.16 16.59 -6.47
N LEU A 79 -5.88 16.39 -5.36
CA LEU A 79 -7.26 15.90 -5.38
C LEU A 79 -8.19 16.83 -6.15
N ILE A 80 -8.08 18.15 -5.95
CA ILE A 80 -8.88 19.13 -6.69
C ILE A 80 -8.58 19.04 -8.19
N SER A 81 -7.31 18.90 -8.58
CA SER A 81 -6.91 18.80 -9.99
C SER A 81 -7.43 17.55 -10.69
N GLU A 82 -7.64 16.47 -9.94
CA GLU A 82 -8.20 15.20 -10.43
C GLU A 82 -9.73 15.14 -10.31
N SER A 83 -10.34 16.17 -9.72
CA SER A 83 -11.79 16.22 -9.47
C SER A 83 -12.52 17.09 -10.48
N MET A 84 -13.83 16.90 -10.55
CA MET A 84 -14.72 17.73 -11.36
C MET A 84 -15.40 18.79 -10.49
N LEU A 85 -15.36 20.06 -10.90
CA LEU A 85 -16.13 21.11 -10.24
C LEU A 85 -17.63 20.83 -10.38
N VAL A 86 -18.38 20.94 -9.28
CA VAL A 86 -19.84 20.75 -9.28
C VAL A 86 -20.51 22.04 -9.72
N ASP A 87 -20.68 22.20 -11.02
CA ASP A 87 -21.52 23.22 -11.63
C ASP A 87 -23.01 22.82 -11.61
N ASP A 88 -23.87 23.64 -12.20
CA ASP A 88 -25.32 23.41 -12.22
C ASP A 88 -25.71 22.24 -13.14
N ASN A 89 -24.88 21.96 -14.16
CA ASN A 89 -25.07 20.81 -15.04
C ASN A 89 -24.85 19.50 -14.28
N ILE A 90 -23.72 19.37 -13.56
CA ILE A 90 -23.44 18.20 -12.71
C ILE A 90 -24.49 18.04 -11.61
N LEU A 91 -24.94 19.14 -11.01
CA LEU A 91 -26.00 19.08 -10.00
C LEU A 91 -27.30 18.51 -10.58
N SER A 92 -27.70 18.92 -11.79
CA SER A 92 -28.87 18.37 -12.47
C SER A 92 -28.74 16.88 -12.80
N VAL A 93 -27.53 16.41 -13.12
CA VAL A 93 -27.24 14.97 -13.33
C VAL A 93 -27.40 14.18 -12.04
N LEU A 94 -26.91 14.72 -10.91
CA LEU A 94 -27.07 14.10 -9.59
C LEU A 94 -28.54 14.03 -9.15
N GLU A 95 -29.34 15.05 -9.49
CA GLU A 95 -30.78 15.11 -9.21
C GLU A 95 -31.60 14.10 -10.03
N SER A 96 -31.23 13.89 -11.30
CA SER A 96 -32.00 13.07 -12.26
C SER A 96 -31.64 11.58 -12.25
N GLY A 97 -30.36 11.23 -12.02
CA GLY A 97 -29.89 9.83 -12.06
C GLY A 97 -29.62 9.21 -10.68
N GLY A 98 -29.58 10.03 -9.62
CA GLY A 98 -29.11 9.63 -8.29
C GLY A 98 -27.64 9.19 -8.29
N TYR A 99 -27.02 9.11 -7.10
CA TYR A 99 -25.64 8.63 -6.93
C TYR A 99 -25.39 7.20 -7.49
N ASN A 100 -26.44 6.46 -7.84
CA ASN A 100 -26.37 5.10 -8.40
C ASN A 100 -25.82 5.05 -9.82
N SER A 101 -25.89 6.13 -10.60
CA SER A 101 -25.18 6.23 -11.88
C SER A 101 -23.66 6.41 -11.71
N ILE A 102 -23.21 6.70 -10.48
CA ILE A 102 -21.81 6.99 -10.12
C ILE A 102 -21.24 5.93 -9.16
N LYS A 103 -22.02 4.97 -8.64
CA LYS A 103 -21.55 4.03 -7.61
C LYS A 103 -20.78 2.82 -8.13
N ARG A 104 -19.63 2.54 -7.49
CA ARG A 104 -19.19 1.18 -7.17
C ARG A 104 -18.74 1.04 -5.71
N GLU A 105 -19.09 -0.14 -5.20
CA GLU A 105 -18.70 -0.96 -4.04
C GLU A 105 -17.85 -0.36 -2.90
N SER A 106 -18.51 -0.36 -1.73
CA SER A 106 -18.07 -0.79 -0.39
C SER A 106 -16.93 -0.05 0.32
N TYR A 107 -17.38 0.77 1.28
CA TYR A 107 -16.85 1.06 2.62
C TYR A 107 -15.68 0.24 3.17
N ASP A 108 -14.87 1.01 3.91
CA ASP A 108 -13.88 0.70 4.95
C ASP A 108 -12.49 0.32 4.43
N ASN A 109 -11.64 1.34 4.26
CA ASN A 109 -10.28 1.30 4.80
C ASN A 109 -9.87 2.65 5.43
N THR A 110 -9.45 2.57 6.69
CA THR A 110 -9.16 3.70 7.59
C THR A 110 -7.81 4.35 7.25
N ALA A 111 -7.54 5.52 7.84
CA ALA A 111 -6.37 6.40 7.64
C ALA A 111 -4.96 5.73 7.65
N TRP A 112 -4.88 4.44 7.96
CA TRP A 112 -3.70 3.59 7.82
C TRP A 112 -3.19 3.43 6.38
N ASP A 113 -4.01 3.66 5.36
CA ASP A 113 -3.59 3.59 3.94
C ASP A 113 -2.92 4.87 3.42
N ILE A 114 -3.01 5.97 4.19
CA ILE A 114 -2.46 7.27 3.81
C ILE A 114 -1.03 7.42 4.35
N LEU A 115 -0.79 7.08 5.61
CA LEU A 115 0.53 7.19 6.26
C LEU A 115 1.70 6.51 5.51
N PRO A 116 1.54 5.33 4.89
CA PRO A 116 2.64 4.67 4.21
C PRO A 116 3.00 5.29 2.85
N LYS A 117 2.12 6.13 2.29
CA LYS A 117 2.40 6.89 1.06
C LYS A 117 3.16 8.19 1.32
N ILE A 118 3.19 8.65 2.58
CA ILE A 118 3.77 9.95 2.97
C ILE A 118 5.23 9.80 3.40
N ASN A 119 5.68 8.60 3.80
CA ASN A 119 6.97 8.46 4.44
C ASN A 119 7.75 7.24 3.94
N GLU A 120 8.74 7.49 3.08
CA GLU A 120 9.75 6.50 2.67
C GLU A 120 10.44 5.87 3.90
N ASN A 121 10.54 6.60 5.02
CA ASN A 121 11.14 6.08 6.25
C ASN A 121 10.19 5.18 7.05
N TYR A 122 8.87 5.19 6.82
CA TYR A 122 7.93 4.39 7.62
C TYR A 122 8.22 2.89 7.47
N TYR A 123 8.35 2.41 6.24
CA TYR A 123 8.62 0.99 6.00
C TYR A 123 10.04 0.59 6.43
N CYS A 124 11.02 1.49 6.29
CA CYS A 124 12.37 1.28 6.79
C CYS A 124 12.39 1.15 8.33
N GLU A 125 11.73 2.06 9.05
CA GLU A 125 11.62 2.03 10.51
C GLU A 125 10.89 0.76 10.99
N LYS A 126 9.80 0.37 10.32
CA LYS A 126 9.07 -0.86 10.63
C LYS A 126 9.87 -2.12 10.32
N PHE A 127 10.68 -2.10 9.27
CA PHE A 127 11.64 -3.17 9.00
C PHE A 127 12.62 -3.30 10.16
N GLU A 128 13.24 -2.22 10.61
CA GLU A 128 14.21 -2.23 11.72
C GLU A 128 13.58 -2.74 13.03
N GLU A 129 12.37 -2.30 13.36
CA GLU A 129 11.61 -2.73 14.54
C GLU A 129 11.37 -4.25 14.52
N LEU A 130 10.87 -4.77 13.39
CA LEU A 130 10.63 -6.20 13.23
C LEU A 130 11.93 -7.00 13.22
N CYS A 131 13.00 -6.46 12.63
CA CYS A 131 14.28 -7.15 12.56
C CYS A 131 14.89 -7.33 13.96
N LYS A 132 14.84 -6.31 14.81
CA LYS A 132 15.23 -6.42 16.24
C LYS A 132 14.40 -7.48 16.96
N THR A 133 13.07 -7.44 16.79
CA THR A 133 12.14 -8.41 17.41
C THR A 133 12.43 -9.86 17.00
N ILE A 134 12.72 -10.08 15.72
CA ILE A 134 13.02 -11.40 15.16
C ILE A 134 14.39 -11.90 15.64
N GLN A 135 15.39 -11.02 15.70
CA GLN A 135 16.71 -11.38 16.25
C GLN A 135 16.63 -11.79 17.73
N GLU A 136 15.86 -11.08 18.55
CA GLU A 136 15.63 -11.46 19.94
C GLU A 136 14.91 -12.80 20.06
N SER A 137 13.88 -13.02 19.24
CA SER A 137 13.15 -14.28 19.19
C SER A 137 14.05 -15.44 18.73
N LYS A 138 14.99 -15.20 17.82
CA LYS A 138 16.00 -16.18 17.39
C LYS A 138 16.91 -16.57 18.55
N LYS A 139 17.39 -15.60 19.35
CA LYS A 139 18.21 -15.86 20.55
C LYS A 139 17.48 -16.70 21.60
N ARG A 140 16.15 -16.59 21.68
CA ARG A 140 15.30 -17.36 22.60
C ARG A 140 14.80 -18.69 22.02
N SER A 141 15.19 -19.05 20.79
CA SER A 141 14.66 -20.22 20.07
C SER A 141 13.14 -20.20 19.83
N GLU A 142 12.54 -19.01 19.78
CA GLU A 142 11.08 -18.80 19.65
C GLU A 142 10.66 -18.36 18.24
N LEU A 143 11.56 -18.50 17.26
CA LEU A 143 11.37 -18.00 15.90
C LEU A 143 10.09 -18.52 15.21
N LYS A 144 9.67 -19.75 15.55
CA LYS A 144 8.42 -20.35 15.05
C LYS A 144 7.17 -19.53 15.41
N LYS A 145 7.17 -18.83 16.55
CA LYS A 145 6.08 -17.94 16.99
C LYS A 145 6.01 -16.65 16.16
N GLN A 146 7.10 -16.32 15.45
CA GLN A 146 7.25 -15.08 14.68
C GLN A 146 6.98 -15.23 13.19
N LYS A 147 6.42 -16.36 12.73
CA LYS A 147 6.23 -16.63 11.29
C LYS A 147 5.55 -15.49 10.53
N PHE A 148 4.55 -14.87 11.14
CA PHE A 148 3.85 -13.72 10.56
C PHE A 148 4.74 -12.47 10.46
N ASN A 149 5.45 -12.15 11.55
CA ASN A 149 6.36 -11.01 11.62
C ASN A 149 7.54 -11.16 10.66
N ILE A 150 8.02 -12.38 10.45
CA ILE A 150 9.07 -12.72 9.48
C ILE A 150 8.61 -12.38 8.05
N HIS A 151 7.36 -12.70 7.70
CA HIS A 151 6.83 -12.34 6.39
C HIS A 151 6.60 -10.84 6.24
N LYS A 152 6.07 -10.16 7.26
CA LYS A 152 5.92 -8.70 7.27
C LYS A 152 7.24 -7.96 7.15
N MET A 153 8.27 -8.41 7.88
CA MET A 153 9.60 -7.81 7.85
C MET A 153 10.18 -7.79 6.43
N ALA A 154 10.05 -8.90 5.71
CA ALA A 154 10.59 -8.99 4.35
C ALA A 154 9.87 -8.08 3.34
N LEU A 155 8.56 -7.87 3.51
CA LEU A 155 7.82 -6.91 2.68
C LEU A 155 8.29 -5.48 2.93
N TYR A 156 8.41 -5.11 4.20
CA TYR A 156 8.88 -3.79 4.59
C TYR A 156 10.31 -3.54 4.12
N LYS A 157 11.17 -4.57 4.15
CA LYS A 157 12.52 -4.50 3.60
C LYS A 157 12.52 -4.26 2.09
N LEU A 158 11.76 -5.04 1.32
CA LEU A 158 11.67 -4.84 -0.13
C LEU A 158 11.24 -3.41 -0.47
N ILE A 159 10.26 -2.87 0.25
CA ILE A 159 9.76 -1.51 -0.03
C ILE A 159 10.78 -0.46 0.36
N CYS A 160 11.39 -0.60 1.54
CA CYS A 160 12.47 0.28 1.97
C CYS A 160 13.62 0.32 0.95
N ASP A 161 13.95 -0.84 0.36
CA ASP A 161 15.01 -0.89 -0.63
C ASP A 161 14.55 -0.32 -1.97
N LEU A 162 13.34 -0.60 -2.43
CA LEU A 162 12.79 -0.05 -3.68
C LEU A 162 12.53 1.46 -3.60
N SER A 163 12.15 1.99 -2.43
CA SER A 163 11.92 3.43 -2.25
C SER A 163 13.21 4.22 -2.45
N SER A 164 14.37 3.65 -2.13
CA SER A 164 15.67 4.27 -2.42
C SER A 164 15.94 4.49 -3.92
N TYR A 165 15.22 3.80 -4.80
CA TYR A 165 15.25 3.99 -6.25
C TYR A 165 14.12 4.91 -6.76
N GLY A 166 13.37 5.57 -5.86
CA GLY A 166 12.26 6.46 -6.21
C GLY A 166 11.00 5.75 -6.71
N LEU A 167 10.85 4.45 -6.43
CA LEU A 167 9.70 3.65 -6.86
C LEU A 167 8.53 3.76 -5.88
N ASN A 168 7.32 3.97 -6.41
CA ASN A 168 6.10 3.98 -5.60
C ASN A 168 5.54 2.56 -5.49
N VAL A 169 5.52 2.01 -4.27
CA VAL A 169 5.04 0.64 -4.00
C VAL A 169 3.77 0.70 -3.17
N ASN A 170 2.68 0.10 -3.68
CA ASN A 170 1.45 -0.10 -2.91
C ASN A 170 1.38 -1.54 -2.41
N LEU A 171 1.35 -1.71 -1.09
CA LEU A 171 1.14 -3.01 -0.46
C LEU A 171 -0.35 -3.33 -0.31
N ASN A 172 -0.67 -4.60 -0.48
CA ASN A 172 -1.90 -5.16 0.05
C ASN A 172 -1.59 -5.94 1.34
N GLU A 173 -1.73 -5.28 2.50
CA GLU A 173 -1.44 -5.88 3.82
C GLU A 173 -2.48 -6.92 4.26
N ASP A 174 -3.70 -6.89 3.73
CA ASP A 174 -4.80 -7.79 4.10
C ASP A 174 -4.50 -9.26 3.75
N LYS A 175 -3.63 -9.51 2.76
CA LYS A 175 -3.21 -10.86 2.34
C LYS A 175 -1.95 -11.39 3.05
N THR A 176 -1.44 -10.70 4.06
CA THR A 176 -0.19 -11.06 4.80
C THR A 176 -0.18 -12.44 5.47
N ARG A 177 -1.33 -13.11 5.59
CA ARG A 177 -1.39 -14.51 6.08
C ARG A 177 -0.99 -15.55 5.03
N GLY A 178 -0.81 -15.19 3.76
CA GLY A 178 -0.60 -16.20 2.73
C GLY A 178 0.32 -15.88 1.56
N ASN A 179 0.20 -14.71 0.97
CA ASN A 179 1.03 -14.19 -0.10
C ASN A 179 0.81 -12.69 -0.05
N ALA A 180 1.75 -11.92 0.49
CA ALA A 180 1.60 -10.49 0.37
C ALA A 180 1.88 -10.09 -1.08
N HIS A 181 0.93 -9.37 -1.66
CA HIS A 181 1.05 -8.85 -3.02
C HIS A 181 1.51 -7.39 -2.89
N ALA A 182 2.54 -7.05 -3.64
CA ALA A 182 2.98 -5.67 -3.81
C ALA A 182 2.69 -5.26 -5.26
N ILE A 183 2.12 -4.08 -5.45
CA ILE A 183 2.00 -3.46 -6.77
C ILE A 183 3.06 -2.36 -6.83
N ILE A 184 4.07 -2.55 -7.67
CA ILE A 184 5.14 -1.60 -7.90
C ILE A 184 4.75 -0.72 -9.10
N LYS A 185 4.80 0.59 -8.93
CA LYS A 185 4.59 1.56 -10.02
C LYS A 185 5.95 2.12 -10.46
N ALA A 186 6.39 1.74 -11.66
CA ALA A 186 7.63 2.17 -12.28
C ALA A 186 7.35 2.65 -13.72
N GLY A 187 6.43 3.62 -13.89
CA GLY A 187 5.81 3.95 -15.18
C GLY A 187 4.60 3.05 -15.47
N ASN A 188 4.82 1.76 -15.74
CA ASN A 188 3.77 0.74 -15.79
C ASN A 188 3.53 0.09 -14.41
N GLU A 189 2.33 -0.47 -14.19
CA GLU A 189 2.02 -1.22 -12.98
C GLU A 189 2.57 -2.65 -13.09
N VAL A 190 3.52 -3.01 -12.22
CA VAL A 190 4.09 -4.35 -12.11
C VAL A 190 3.56 -5.02 -10.84
N LYS A 191 2.96 -6.19 -10.99
CA LYS A 191 2.44 -7.00 -9.88
C LYS A 191 3.51 -7.97 -9.40
N VAL A 192 3.88 -7.84 -8.14
CA VAL A 192 4.88 -8.71 -7.51
C VAL A 192 4.24 -9.49 -6.38
N ILE A 193 4.48 -10.80 -6.35
CA ILE A 193 4.25 -11.61 -5.15
C ILE A 193 5.57 -11.74 -4.42
N VAL A 194 5.55 -11.43 -3.13
CA VAL A 194 6.73 -11.52 -2.28
C VAL A 194 6.56 -12.68 -1.32
N GLN A 195 7.45 -13.66 -1.40
CA GLN A 195 7.62 -14.61 -0.31
C GLN A 195 8.58 -14.00 0.70
N GLY A 196 8.05 -13.73 1.89
CA GLY A 196 8.86 -13.19 2.97
C GLY A 196 9.89 -14.18 3.52
N MET A 197 10.80 -13.66 4.36
CA MET A 197 12.09 -14.25 4.74
C MET A 197 12.09 -15.78 4.80
N VAL A 198 12.82 -16.37 3.86
CA VAL A 198 13.12 -17.80 3.81
C VAL A 198 14.36 -18.02 4.68
N LEU A 199 14.23 -18.84 5.72
CA LEU A 199 15.39 -19.25 6.53
C LEU A 199 16.32 -20.13 5.69
N ASP A 200 17.59 -20.22 6.07
CA ASP A 200 18.56 -21.07 5.37
C ASP A 200 18.02 -22.48 5.13
N ASN A 201 18.19 -22.96 3.91
CA ASN A 201 17.72 -24.27 3.43
C ASN A 201 16.20 -24.48 3.46
N GLN A 202 15.39 -23.44 3.62
CA GLN A 202 13.93 -23.55 3.51
C GLN A 202 13.46 -23.38 2.07
N SER A 203 12.43 -24.14 1.72
CA SER A 203 11.75 -23.98 0.43
C SER A 203 10.94 -22.68 0.43
N ALA A 204 10.97 -21.97 -0.69
CA ALA A 204 10.05 -20.88 -0.93
C ALA A 204 8.65 -21.45 -1.15
N ILE A 205 7.64 -20.75 -0.62
CA ILE A 205 6.24 -21.15 -0.72
C ILE A 205 5.53 -20.11 -1.59
N LEU A 206 4.66 -20.58 -2.49
CA LEU A 206 3.86 -19.74 -3.34
C LEU A 206 2.43 -20.27 -3.34
N ARG A 207 1.45 -19.40 -3.04
CA ARG A 207 0.05 -19.84 -2.98
C ARG A 207 -0.74 -19.75 -4.29
N GLU A 208 -0.23 -19.03 -5.27
CA GLU A 208 -0.93 -18.75 -6.53
C GLU A 208 0.13 -18.72 -7.63
N LEU A 209 -0.10 -19.38 -8.76
CA LEU A 209 0.85 -19.40 -9.89
C LEU A 209 0.54 -18.32 -10.93
N ASP A 210 -0.58 -17.61 -10.80
CA ASP A 210 -1.07 -16.64 -11.77
C ASP A 210 -1.40 -15.31 -11.10
N GLY A 211 -1.58 -14.26 -11.91
CA GLY A 211 -1.99 -12.93 -11.43
C GLY A 211 -0.84 -12.02 -10.97
N PHE A 212 0.40 -12.40 -11.26
CA PHE A 212 1.61 -11.64 -10.97
C PHE A 212 2.61 -11.70 -12.13
N ASP A 213 3.47 -10.70 -12.21
CA ASP A 213 4.53 -10.58 -13.22
C ASP A 213 5.85 -11.15 -12.70
N TYR A 214 6.15 -10.90 -11.42
CA TYR A 214 7.34 -11.39 -10.74
C TYR A 214 7.02 -12.07 -9.39
N PHE A 215 7.76 -13.13 -9.10
CA PHE A 215 7.84 -13.75 -7.78
C PHE A 215 9.19 -13.42 -7.17
N VAL A 216 9.16 -12.65 -6.08
CA VAL A 216 10.36 -12.22 -5.35
C VAL A 216 10.46 -13.02 -4.06
N ILE A 217 11.58 -13.71 -3.90
CA ILE A 217 11.94 -14.40 -2.66
C ILE A 217 13.02 -13.56 -2.01
N LEU A 218 12.74 -13.10 -0.79
CA LEU A 218 13.71 -12.35 -0.01
C LEU A 218 14.34 -13.25 1.05
N ARG A 219 15.68 -13.31 1.08
CA ARG A 219 16.42 -13.96 2.16
C ARG A 219 17.12 -12.90 3.00
N ILE A 220 16.89 -12.96 4.30
CA ILE A 220 17.45 -12.03 5.29
C ILE A 220 18.12 -12.87 6.37
N THR A 221 19.44 -12.99 6.28
CA THR A 221 20.26 -13.76 7.25
C THR A 221 20.70 -12.90 8.43
N ASN A 222 20.90 -11.60 8.18
CA ASN A 222 21.15 -10.53 9.15
C ASN A 222 20.36 -9.26 8.73
N CYS A 223 20.22 -8.28 9.61
CA CYS A 223 19.42 -7.07 9.31
C CYS A 223 20.12 -6.09 8.35
N GLU A 224 21.39 -6.30 8.05
CA GLU A 224 22.24 -5.40 7.26
C GLU A 224 22.24 -5.76 5.78
N THR A 225 22.06 -7.05 5.46
CA THR A 225 22.13 -7.58 4.10
C THR A 225 20.85 -8.32 3.75
N SER A 226 20.41 -8.18 2.50
CA SER A 226 19.27 -8.91 1.94
C SER A 226 19.64 -9.47 0.58
N GLU A 227 19.29 -10.72 0.35
CA GLU A 227 19.51 -11.40 -0.93
C GLU A 227 18.16 -11.55 -1.62
N TYR A 228 18.12 -11.14 -2.88
CA TYR A 228 16.93 -11.15 -3.71
C TYR A 228 17.02 -12.28 -4.73
N TYR A 229 15.99 -13.12 -4.77
CA TYR A 229 15.84 -14.13 -5.82
C TYR A 229 14.55 -13.85 -6.57
N ILE A 230 14.66 -13.52 -7.84
CA ILE A 230 13.58 -12.90 -8.61
C ILE A 230 13.27 -13.76 -9.82
N LEU A 231 12.04 -14.24 -9.91
CA LEU A 231 11.57 -15.05 -11.01
C LEU A 231 10.45 -14.33 -11.75
N ASN A 232 10.61 -14.13 -13.05
CA ASN A 232 9.52 -13.66 -13.90
C ASN A 232 8.55 -14.79 -14.26
N LYS A 233 7.40 -14.45 -14.83
CA LYS A 233 6.37 -15.42 -15.24
C LYS A 233 6.90 -16.49 -16.20
N ASN A 234 7.76 -16.16 -17.16
CA ASN A 234 8.30 -17.12 -18.11
C ASN A 234 9.22 -18.17 -17.43
N GLU A 235 9.99 -17.73 -16.44
CA GLU A 235 10.85 -18.60 -15.63
C GLU A 235 10.02 -19.52 -14.73
N MET A 236 8.96 -18.98 -14.12
CA MET A 236 7.99 -19.76 -13.35
C MET A 236 7.35 -20.85 -14.22
N ASP A 237 6.86 -20.50 -15.42
CA ASP A 237 6.25 -21.45 -16.34
C ASP A 237 7.25 -22.52 -16.80
N LYS A 238 8.53 -22.15 -16.99
CA LYS A 238 9.60 -23.12 -17.26
C LYS A 238 9.80 -24.09 -16.11
N LEU A 239 9.88 -23.61 -14.86
CA LEU A 239 10.03 -24.46 -13.68
C LEU A 239 8.85 -25.41 -13.48
N ILE A 240 7.63 -24.97 -13.81
CA ILE A 240 6.43 -25.82 -13.81
C ILE A 240 6.58 -26.94 -14.85
N ARG A 241 6.92 -26.61 -16.10
CA ARG A 241 7.12 -27.61 -17.17
C ARG A 241 8.21 -28.64 -16.84
N GLU A 242 9.24 -28.21 -16.10
CA GLU A 242 10.35 -29.07 -15.68
C GLU A 242 10.06 -29.85 -14.38
N ASN A 243 8.84 -29.79 -13.83
CA ASN A 243 8.45 -30.41 -12.56
C ASN A 243 9.36 -30.02 -11.38
N LYS A 244 9.87 -28.78 -11.41
CA LYS A 244 10.75 -28.20 -10.38
C LYS A 244 9.99 -27.51 -9.26
N ILE A 245 8.69 -27.28 -9.44
CA ILE A 245 7.78 -26.78 -8.42
C ILE A 245 6.93 -27.94 -7.93
N THR A 246 6.98 -28.22 -6.63
CA THR A 246 6.20 -29.31 -6.03
C THR A 246 4.91 -28.78 -5.42
N TYR A 247 3.81 -29.51 -5.60
CA TYR A 247 2.54 -29.19 -4.95
C TYR A 247 2.41 -29.92 -3.60
N ASN A 248 1.98 -29.20 -2.57
CA ASN A 248 1.71 -29.70 -1.24
C ASN A 248 0.36 -29.13 -0.76
N GLU A 249 -0.60 -29.96 -0.38
CA GLU A 249 -1.95 -29.51 0.01
C GLU A 249 -1.96 -28.46 1.13
N ASN A 250 -0.97 -28.47 2.02
CA ASN A 250 -0.86 -27.53 3.13
C ASN A 250 -0.17 -26.20 2.76
N PHE A 251 0.70 -26.22 1.75
CA PHE A 251 1.59 -25.10 1.41
C PHE A 251 1.40 -24.62 -0.04
N LYS A 252 0.51 -25.25 -0.80
CA LYS A 252 0.28 -25.07 -2.25
C LYS A 252 1.53 -25.37 -3.07
N TYR A 253 2.32 -24.38 -3.48
CA TYR A 253 3.47 -24.59 -4.38
C TYR A 253 4.79 -24.34 -3.65
N MET A 254 5.74 -25.26 -3.77
CA MET A 254 7.04 -25.20 -3.10
C MET A 254 8.18 -25.20 -4.12
N ILE A 255 9.15 -24.30 -3.92
CA ILE A 255 10.38 -24.22 -4.71
C ILE A 255 11.57 -24.46 -3.78
N SER A 256 12.36 -25.49 -4.07
CA SER A 256 13.52 -25.83 -3.23
C SER A 256 14.66 -24.79 -3.34
N PRO A 257 15.49 -24.62 -2.30
CA PRO A 257 16.66 -23.72 -2.31
C PRO A 257 17.53 -23.84 -3.56
N LYS A 258 17.94 -25.06 -3.90
CA LYS A 258 18.80 -25.35 -5.06
C LYS A 258 18.24 -24.89 -6.41
N ILE A 259 16.94 -24.59 -6.46
CA ILE A 259 16.25 -24.14 -7.67
C ILE A 259 16.19 -22.62 -7.68
N TYR A 260 15.65 -21.99 -6.63
CA TYR A 260 15.48 -20.53 -6.62
C TYR A 260 16.81 -19.79 -6.45
N GLU A 261 17.84 -20.40 -5.84
CA GLU A 261 19.19 -19.83 -5.72
C GLU A 261 19.86 -19.55 -7.07
N LYS A 262 19.37 -20.16 -8.17
CA LYS A 262 19.85 -19.89 -9.53
C LYS A 262 19.33 -18.57 -10.11
N TYR A 263 18.37 -17.94 -9.44
CA TYR A 263 17.72 -16.70 -9.82
C TYR A 263 18.08 -15.56 -8.86
N GLU A 264 19.23 -15.68 -8.19
CA GLU A 264 19.81 -14.56 -7.43
C GLU A 264 20.00 -13.37 -8.37
N SER A 265 19.49 -12.22 -7.96
CA SER A 265 19.51 -11.00 -8.79
C SER A 265 19.82 -9.81 -7.90
N ALA A 266 20.63 -8.90 -8.43
CA ALA A 266 20.87 -7.63 -7.78
C ALA A 266 19.61 -6.75 -7.93
N LEU A 267 19.23 -6.05 -6.85
CA LEU A 267 17.97 -5.30 -6.85
C LEU A 267 17.97 -4.17 -7.89
N ASP A 268 19.12 -3.54 -8.13
CA ASP A 268 19.31 -2.50 -9.15
C ASP A 268 19.10 -3.05 -10.58
N GLU A 269 19.51 -4.29 -10.85
CA GLU A 269 19.23 -4.97 -12.11
C GLU A 269 17.73 -5.19 -12.30
N PHE A 270 17.03 -5.65 -11.26
CA PHE A 270 15.57 -5.78 -11.31
C PHE A 270 14.88 -4.44 -11.55
N VAL A 271 15.32 -3.40 -10.84
CA VAL A 271 14.82 -2.02 -11.02
C VAL A 271 15.05 -1.55 -12.46
N ARG A 272 16.22 -1.82 -13.05
CA ARG A 272 16.48 -1.50 -14.45
C ARG A 272 15.53 -2.23 -15.40
N ILE A 273 15.30 -3.53 -15.19
CA ILE A 273 14.39 -4.33 -16.03
C ILE A 273 12.97 -3.77 -16.01
N ILE A 274 12.43 -3.40 -14.85
CA ILE A 274 11.08 -2.84 -14.75
C ILE A 274 10.97 -1.44 -15.37
N PHE A 275 12.06 -0.69 -15.46
CA PHE A 275 12.11 0.59 -16.17
C PHE A 275 12.32 0.43 -17.69
N GLU A 276 13.10 -0.55 -18.15
CA GLU A 276 13.41 -0.78 -19.56
C GLU A 276 12.29 -1.50 -20.33
N SER A 277 11.34 -2.13 -19.64
CA SER A 277 10.14 -2.73 -20.23
C SER A 277 9.05 -1.70 -20.62
N GLN A 278 9.48 -0.46 -20.87
CA GLN A 278 8.70 0.68 -21.39
C GLN A 278 8.44 0.59 -22.90
#